data_AF-A0A7V9NRF1-F1
#
_entry.id   AF-A0A7V9NRF1-F1
#
_cell.length_a   1.000
_cell.length_b   1.000
_cell.length_c   1.000
_cell.angle_alpha   90.00
_cell.angle_beta   90.00
_cell.angle_gamma   90.00
#
_symmetry.space_group_name_H-M   'P 1'
#
loop_
_entity.id
_entity.type
_entity.pdbx_description
1 polymer ?
#
loop_
_entity_poly.entity_id
_entity_poly.type
_entity_poly.pdbx_seq_one_letter_code
_entity_poly.pdbx_strand_id
1 'polypeptide(L)' 'LRAHGIDGLVAAARATWRERAAIGDLEALKARSRVSEADALLDPSGAGGFLVAEWDTPT' A
#
# COMPACT_ATOMS: atom_id res chain seq x y z
N LEU A 1 3.92 -9.43 2.23
CA LEU A 1 3.00 -8.51 1.50
C LEU A 1 3.11 -8.54 -0.03
N ARG A 2 4.28 -8.76 -0.66
CA ARG A 2 4.36 -8.89 -2.14
C ARG A 2 3.45 -9.97 -2.71
N ALA A 3 3.39 -11.13 -2.05
CA ALA A 3 2.45 -12.21 -2.38
C ALA A 3 0.97 -11.82 -2.25
N HIS A 4 0.65 -10.73 -1.52
CA HIS A 4 -0.72 -10.22 -1.33
C HIS A 4 -0.97 -8.92 -2.14
N GLY A 5 -0.18 -8.66 -3.19
CA GLY A 5 -0.48 -7.61 -4.16
C GLY A 5 -0.10 -6.18 -3.77
N ILE A 6 0.73 -5.98 -2.73
CA ILE A 6 1.14 -4.63 -2.32
C ILE A 6 1.81 -3.81 -3.44
N ASP A 7 2.58 -4.45 -4.33
CA ASP A 7 3.24 -3.75 -5.43
C ASP A 7 2.21 -3.15 -6.42
N GLY A 8 1.11 -3.86 -6.67
CA GLY A 8 0.00 -3.36 -7.48
C GLY A 8 -0.72 -2.17 -6.81
N LEU A 9 -0.95 -2.25 -5.49
CA LEU A 9 -1.52 -1.15 -4.71
C LEU A 9 -0.63 0.10 -4.73
N VAL A 10 0.69 -0.07 -4.64
CA VAL A 10 1.66 1.02 -4.75
C VAL A 10 1.68 1.61 -6.17
N ALA A 11 1.65 0.77 -7.20
CA ALA A 11 1.62 1.24 -8.59
C ALA A 11 0.37 2.08 -8.88
N ALA A 12 -0.81 1.62 -8.44
CA ALA A 12 -2.07 2.35 -8.56
C ALA A 12 -2.01 3.69 -7.80
N ALA A 13 -1.51 3.69 -6.57
CA ALA A 13 -1.35 4.92 -5.79
C ALA A 13 -0.40 5.92 -6.47
N ARG A 14 0.71 5.46 -7.04
CA ARG A 14 1.62 6.34 -7.81
C ARG A 14 0.94 6.94 -9.04
N ALA A 15 0.03 6.22 -9.70
CA ALA A 15 -0.74 6.75 -10.83
C ALA A 15 -1.70 7.85 -10.37
N THR A 16 -2.50 7.60 -9.33
CA THR A 16 -3.41 8.61 -8.76
C THR A 16 -2.66 9.85 -8.28
N TRP A 17 -1.50 9.69 -7.63
CA TRP A 17 -0.67 10.83 -7.23
C TRP A 17 -0.22 11.64 -8.44
N ARG A 18 0.29 11.01 -9.51
CA ARG A 18 0.72 11.72 -10.73
C ARG A 18 -0.42 12.52 -11.37
N GLU A 19 -1.63 11.99 -11.38
CA GLU A 19 -2.79 12.64 -11.98
C GLU A 19 -3.35 13.79 -11.13
N ARG A 20 -3.32 13.64 -9.80
CA ARG A 20 -4.07 14.52 -8.88
C ARG A 20 -3.21 15.39 -7.98
N ALA A 21 -1.89 15.23 -7.96
CA ALA A 21 -0.99 15.96 -7.06
C ALA A 21 -1.17 17.49 -7.15
N ALA A 22 -1.41 18.02 -8.35
CA ALA A 22 -1.63 19.45 -8.57
C ALA A 22 -2.96 19.96 -8.00
N ILE A 23 -3.96 19.08 -7.85
CA ILE A 23 -5.25 19.40 -7.24
C ILE A 23 -5.11 19.42 -5.71
N GLY A 24 -4.26 18.54 -5.16
CA GLY A 24 -3.99 18.48 -3.72
C GLY A 24 -5.19 18.01 -2.90
N ASP A 25 -6.14 17.33 -3.52
CA ASP A 25 -7.35 16.85 -2.86
C ASP A 25 -7.10 15.62 -1.98
N LEU A 26 -8.16 15.18 -1.29
CA LEU A 26 -8.06 14.07 -0.35
C LEU A 26 -7.60 12.76 -1.03
N GLU A 27 -8.01 12.51 -2.26
CA GLU A 27 -7.59 11.33 -3.00
C GLU A 27 -6.10 11.40 -3.38
N ALA A 28 -5.59 12.58 -3.76
CA ALA A 28 -4.15 12.80 -3.94
C ALA A 28 -3.37 12.54 -2.64
N LEU A 29 -3.86 13.05 -1.51
CA LEU A 29 -3.19 12.86 -0.21
C LEU A 29 -3.19 11.40 0.24
N LYS A 30 -4.30 10.68 0.07
CA LYS A 30 -4.38 9.23 0.34
C LYS A 30 -3.41 8.43 -0.54
N ALA A 31 -3.34 8.78 -1.82
CA ALA A 31 -2.42 8.14 -2.76
C ALA A 31 -0.96 8.36 -2.36
N ARG A 32 -0.59 9.58 -1.94
CA ARG A 32 0.75 9.86 -1.41
C ARG A 32 1.04 9.04 -0.15
N SER A 33 0.11 9.01 0.81
CA SER A 33 0.28 8.28 2.08
C SER A 33 0.52 6.80 1.84
N ARG A 34 -0.28 6.19 0.96
CA ARG A 34 -0.16 4.76 0.63
C ARG A 34 1.22 4.38 0.10
N VAL A 35 1.87 5.25 -0.67
CA VAL A 35 3.24 4.99 -1.15
C VAL A 35 4.23 4.92 0.00
N SER A 36 4.20 5.89 0.93
CA SER A 36 5.11 5.90 2.08
C SER A 36 4.79 4.81 3.13
N GLU A 37 3.52 4.53 3.36
CA GLU A 37 3.10 3.49 4.30
C GLU A 37 3.46 2.09 3.81
N ALA A 38 3.42 1.86 2.50
CA ALA A 38 3.85 0.58 1.93
C ALA A 38 5.33 0.28 2.23
N ASP A 39 6.20 1.30 2.19
CA ASP A 39 7.61 1.13 2.56
C ASP A 39 7.75 0.75 4.03
N ALA A 40 6.99 1.39 4.93
CA ALA A 40 6.98 1.07 6.36
C ALA A 40 6.47 -0.36 6.64
N LEU A 41 5.43 -0.80 5.93
CA LEU A 41 4.87 -2.15 6.03
C LEU A 41 5.77 -3.23 5.42
N LEU A 42 6.74 -2.85 4.60
CA LEU A 42 7.70 -3.77 3.98
C LEU A 42 9.03 -3.83 4.75
N ASP A 43 9.24 -2.96 5.74
CA ASP A 43 10.42 -2.98 6.60
C ASP A 43 10.27 -4.04 7.71
N PRO A 44 11.02 -5.17 7.63
CA PRO A 44 10.94 -6.23 8.64
C PRO A 44 11.47 -5.81 10.03
N SER A 45 12.22 -4.72 10.11
CA SER A 45 12.72 -4.16 11.38
C SER A 45 11.78 -3.12 12.00
N GLY A 46 10.75 -2.71 11.24
CA GLY A 46 9.76 -1.73 11.63
C GLY A 46 8.35 -2.31 11.65
N ALA A 47 7.40 -1.57 11.06
CA ALA A 47 5.99 -1.98 11.03
C ALA A 47 5.72 -3.22 10.17
N GLY A 48 6.69 -3.67 9.36
CA GLY A 48 6.62 -4.89 8.56
C GLY A 48 6.96 -6.18 9.33
N GLY A 49 7.37 -6.10 10.60
CA GLY A 49 7.66 -7.25 11.47
C GLY A 49 6.41 -8.00 11.97
N PHE A 50 5.39 -8.18 11.12
CA PHE A 50 4.13 -8.82 11.47
C PHE A 50 3.91 -10.15 10.73
N LEU A 51 2.97 -10.95 11.23
CA LEU A 51 2.54 -12.22 10.62
C LEU A 51 1.23 -12.04 9.86
N VAL A 52 1.14 -12.64 8.67
CA VAL A 52 -0.12 -12.90 7.96
C VAL A 52 -0.45 -14.38 8.12
N ALA A 53 -1.67 -14.68 8.58
CA ALA A 53 -2.18 -16.04 8.68
C ALA A 53 -3.42 -16.20 7.81
N GLU A 54 -3.45 -17.25 7.00
CA GLU A 54 -4.53 -17.59 6.07
C GLU A 54 -4.99 -19.03 6.33
N TRP A 55 -6.30 -19.26 6.17
CA TRP A 55 -6.90 -20.58 6.34
C TRP A 55 -8.05 -20.75 5.35
N ASP A 56 -8.04 -21.88 4.65
CA ASP A 56 -9.16 -22.29 3.81
C ASP A 56 -10.29 -22.81 4.68
N THR A 57 -11.48 -22.22 4.52
CA THR A 57 -12.71 -22.76 5.11
C THR A 57 -13.32 -23.78 4.15
N PRO A 58 -13.66 -25.00 4.60
CA PRO A 58 -14.39 -25.96 3.78
C PRO A 58 -15.67 -25.32 3.22
N THR A 59 -15.87 -25.42 1.90
CA THR A 59 -17.10 -24.97 1.21
C THR A 59 -18.20 -26.01 1.36
#